data_AF-C0L3Y4-F1
#
_entry.id   AF-C0L3Y4-F1
#
_cell.length_a   1.000
_cell.length_b   1.000
_cell.length_c   1.000
_cell.angle_alpha   90.00
_cell.angle_beta   90.00
_cell.angle_gamma   90.00
#
_symmetry.space_group_name_H-M   'P 1'
#
loop_
_entity.id
_entity.type
_entity.pdbx_description
1 polymer ?
#
loop_
_entity_poly.entity_id
_entity_poly.type
_entity_poly.pdbx_seq_one_letter_code
_entity_poly.pdbx_strand_id
1 'polypeptide(L)'
;TYLLGMHDGQLLCGARFIDSTHPTMMSEIFHHYFSGINNLPTDIPCCEISRLFLDKEKRDSANLQGLPASKVLFLAMIIFCMKRKYRGMYAVVSRGMYAIFRHANWKIDVIQKGVSEKGEVIYYIFMPASKSIIEDIIVKDKASDWLREMLPHLRHL
;
A
#
# COMPACT_ATOMS: atom_id res chain seq x y z
N THR A 1 12.47 4.86 -4.52
CA THR A 1 11.71 4.70 -5.78
C THR A 1 10.31 5.26 -5.62
N TYR A 2 9.71 5.81 -6.67
CA TYR A 2 8.33 6.30 -6.66
C TYR A 2 7.47 5.51 -7.66
N LEU A 3 6.26 5.18 -7.25
CA LEU A 3 5.19 4.69 -8.11
C LEU A 3 4.17 5.81 -8.25
N LEU A 4 3.91 6.25 -9.48
CA LEU A 4 3.06 7.41 -9.77
C LEU A 4 1.95 7.00 -10.75
N GLY A 5 0.71 7.29 -10.39
CA GLY A 5 -0.47 7.13 -11.25
C GLY A 5 -0.79 8.46 -11.91
N MET A 6 -0.69 8.48 -13.25
CA MET A 6 -0.91 9.66 -14.07
C MET A 6 -2.15 9.47 -14.96
N HIS A 7 -2.87 10.55 -15.23
CA HIS A 7 -3.92 10.60 -16.24
C HIS A 7 -3.84 11.94 -16.97
N ASP A 8 -3.78 11.91 -18.30
CA ASP A 8 -3.67 13.10 -19.16
C ASP A 8 -2.61 14.11 -18.68
N GLY A 9 -1.42 13.60 -18.33
CA GLY A 9 -0.31 14.41 -17.84
C GLY A 9 -0.44 14.91 -16.40
N GLN A 10 -1.55 14.63 -15.71
CA GLN A 10 -1.78 15.00 -14.33
C GLN A 10 -1.47 13.86 -13.36
N LEU A 11 -0.82 14.20 -12.24
CA LEU A 11 -0.55 13.26 -11.16
C LEU A 11 -1.80 13.10 -10.28
N LEU A 12 -2.33 11.87 -10.23
CA LEU A 12 -3.52 11.53 -9.48
C LEU A 12 -3.19 10.81 -8.17
N CYS A 13 -2.22 9.90 -8.18
CA CYS A 13 -1.95 9.07 -7.02
C CYS A 13 -0.50 8.59 -7.01
N GLY A 14 -0.06 8.03 -5.89
CA GLY A 14 1.27 7.44 -5.84
C GLY A 14 1.70 7.00 -4.46
N ALA A 15 2.88 6.39 -4.43
CA ALA A 15 3.54 5.91 -3.23
C ALA A 15 5.06 5.97 -3.40
N ARG A 16 5.78 6.19 -2.29
CA ARG A 16 7.24 6.10 -2.24
C ARG A 16 7.65 4.78 -1.60
N PHE A 17 8.55 4.08 -2.28
CA PHE A 17 9.18 2.84 -1.85
C PHE A 17 10.61 3.14 -1.40
N ILE A 18 10.97 2.68 -0.21
CA ILE A 18 12.30 2.76 0.37
C ILE A 18 12.79 1.33 0.54
N ASP A 19 13.91 0.97 -0.06
CA ASP A 19 14.48 -0.37 0.09
C ASP A 19 14.88 -0.58 1.56
N SER A 20 14.55 -1.73 2.15
CA SER A 20 14.80 -2.00 3.58
C SER A 20 16.28 -2.08 3.94
N THR A 21 17.18 -2.16 2.95
CA THR A 21 18.64 -2.05 3.14
C THR A 21 19.11 -0.62 3.45
N HIS A 22 18.24 0.38 3.25
CA HIS A 22 18.52 1.78 3.53
C HIS A 22 17.76 2.25 4.78
N PRO A 23 18.17 3.35 5.42
CA PRO A 23 17.39 3.96 6.48
C PRO A 23 15.95 4.28 6.02
N THR A 24 14.98 3.86 6.82
CA THR A 24 13.56 4.03 6.57
C THR A 24 12.92 4.95 7.61
N MET A 25 11.68 5.40 7.40
CA MET A 25 11.00 6.20 8.42
C MET A 25 10.80 5.38 9.70
N MET A 26 10.54 4.08 9.59
CA MET A 26 10.45 3.19 10.73
C MET A 26 11.77 3.14 11.50
N SER A 27 12.90 2.91 10.84
CA SER A 27 14.20 2.79 11.52
C SER A 27 14.67 4.11 12.14
N GLU A 28 14.35 5.26 11.54
CA GLU A 28 14.88 6.55 11.99
C GLU A 28 13.91 7.36 12.86
N ILE A 29 12.62 7.33 12.53
CA ILE A 29 11.63 8.27 13.11
C ILE A 29 10.56 7.55 13.92
N PHE A 30 10.03 6.42 13.45
CA PHE A 30 8.85 5.84 14.11
C PHE A 30 9.16 4.78 15.15
N HIS A 31 10.38 4.22 15.18
CA HIS A 31 10.75 3.14 16.09
C HIS A 31 10.42 3.43 17.56
N HIS A 32 10.61 4.67 18.04
CA HIS A 32 10.36 5.02 19.44
C HIS A 32 8.88 5.06 19.83
N TYR A 33 7.96 5.08 18.86
CA TYR A 33 6.52 4.97 19.13
C TYR A 33 6.03 3.53 19.28
N PHE A 34 6.91 2.55 19.07
CA PHE A 34 6.59 1.12 19.15
C PHE A 34 7.46 0.44 20.22
N SER A 35 6.86 0.12 21.36
CA SER A 35 7.57 -0.41 22.52
C SER A 35 8.21 -1.78 22.25
N GLY A 36 9.53 -1.90 22.39
CA GLY A 36 10.22 -3.19 22.30
C GLY A 36 10.35 -3.77 20.89
N ILE A 37 10.23 -2.94 19.84
CA ILE A 37 10.54 -3.35 18.48
C ILE A 37 12.05 -3.46 18.29
N ASN A 38 12.61 -4.60 18.68
CA ASN A 38 14.06 -4.77 18.70
C ASN A 38 14.61 -5.22 17.33
N ASN A 39 13.78 -5.83 16.49
CA ASN A 39 14.17 -6.37 15.20
C ASN A 39 13.21 -5.90 14.11
N LEU A 40 13.61 -4.88 13.35
CA LEU A 40 12.98 -4.62 12.07
C LEU A 40 13.39 -5.76 11.12
N PRO A 41 12.45 -6.37 10.39
CA PRO A 41 12.74 -7.47 9.48
C PRO A 41 13.61 -6.98 8.31
N THR A 42 14.92 -7.15 8.45
CA THR A 42 15.93 -6.83 7.44
C THR A 42 16.38 -8.06 6.65
N ASP A 43 15.97 -9.25 7.08
CA ASP A 43 16.36 -10.56 6.54
C ASP A 43 15.53 -11.00 5.33
N ILE A 44 14.39 -10.35 5.12
CA ILE A 44 13.51 -10.60 3.98
C ILE A 44 13.64 -9.44 2.99
N PRO A 45 13.90 -9.71 1.68
CA PRO A 45 13.79 -8.70 0.64
C PRO A 45 12.41 -8.03 0.69
N CYS A 46 12.38 -6.78 1.14
CA CYS A 46 11.18 -6.00 1.31
C CYS A 46 11.50 -4.51 1.12
N CYS A 47 10.46 -3.70 1.24
CA CYS A 47 10.59 -2.25 1.20
C CYS A 47 9.64 -1.63 2.22
N GLU A 48 9.96 -0.44 2.69
CA GLU A 48 9.02 0.41 3.38
C GLU A 48 8.24 1.27 2.37
N ILE A 49 6.94 1.40 2.57
CA ILE A 49 6.09 2.37 1.86
C ILE A 49 5.84 3.59 2.71
N SER A 50 5.98 4.74 2.08
CA SER A 50 5.63 6.04 2.63
C SER A 50 4.90 6.89 1.58
N ARG A 51 4.32 8.01 2.04
CA ARG A 51 3.73 9.05 1.16
C ARG A 51 2.68 8.50 0.18
N LEU A 52 1.88 7.55 0.62
CA LEU A 52 0.74 7.06 -0.14
C LEU A 52 -0.31 8.17 -0.26
N PHE A 53 -0.74 8.50 -1.47
CA PHE A 53 -1.76 9.52 -1.70
C PHE A 53 -2.66 9.18 -2.90
N LEU A 54 -3.86 9.76 -2.88
CA LEU A 54 -4.81 9.82 -3.98
C LEU A 54 -5.48 11.19 -3.94
N ASP A 55 -5.31 11.96 -5.00
CA ASP A 55 -5.95 13.25 -5.23
C ASP A 55 -7.35 13.02 -5.79
N LYS A 56 -8.34 12.99 -4.88
CA LYS A 56 -9.75 12.73 -5.25
C LYS A 56 -10.34 13.85 -6.09
N GLU A 57 -9.95 15.10 -5.83
CA GLU A 57 -10.45 16.26 -6.57
C GLU A 57 -10.00 16.20 -8.03
N LYS A 58 -8.72 15.91 -8.28
CA LYS A 58 -8.25 15.72 -9.66
C LYS A 58 -8.85 14.50 -10.34
N ARG A 59 -9.00 13.39 -9.61
CA ARG A 59 -9.68 12.19 -10.13
C ARG A 59 -11.12 12.54 -10.57
N ASP A 60 -11.86 13.26 -9.73
CA ASP A 60 -13.27 13.59 -9.99
C ASP A 60 -13.39 14.63 -11.10
N SER A 61 -12.49 15.61 -11.15
CA SER A 61 -12.39 16.59 -12.24
C SER A 61 -12.07 15.94 -13.59
N ALA A 62 -11.37 14.80 -13.56
CA ALA A 62 -11.06 13.98 -14.74
C ALA A 62 -12.18 12.98 -15.10
N ASN A 63 -13.36 13.04 -14.46
CA ASN A 63 -14.47 12.10 -14.64
C ASN A 63 -14.14 10.63 -14.32
N LEU A 64 -13.20 10.39 -13.39
CA LEU A 64 -12.76 9.04 -13.01
C LEU A 64 -13.37 8.55 -11.68
N GLN A 65 -14.44 9.18 -11.20
CA GLN A 65 -15.12 8.82 -9.95
C GLN A 65 -15.63 7.36 -9.90
N GLY A 66 -15.95 6.78 -11.06
CA GLY A 66 -16.38 5.39 -11.18
C GLY A 66 -15.23 4.37 -11.12
N LEU A 67 -13.98 4.83 -11.22
CA LEU A 67 -12.82 3.94 -11.13
C LEU A 67 -12.43 3.71 -9.67
N PRO A 68 -12.10 2.46 -9.29
CA PRO A 68 -11.60 2.13 -7.96
C PRO A 68 -10.12 2.52 -7.81
N ALA A 69 -9.81 3.81 -7.97
CA ALA A 69 -8.45 4.35 -8.08
C ALA A 69 -7.51 3.91 -6.93
N SER A 70 -8.00 3.86 -5.69
CA SER A 70 -7.22 3.34 -4.55
C SER A 70 -6.82 1.88 -4.74
N LYS A 71 -7.74 1.02 -5.21
CA LYS A 71 -7.44 -0.40 -5.46
C LYS A 71 -6.49 -0.56 -6.63
N VAL A 72 -6.64 0.24 -7.69
CA VAL A 72 -5.68 0.25 -8.81
C VAL A 72 -4.26 0.56 -8.31
N LEU A 73 -4.12 1.56 -7.43
CA LEU A 73 -2.83 1.88 -6.82
C LEU A 73 -2.31 0.71 -5.96
N PHE A 74 -3.16 0.08 -5.15
CA PHE A 74 -2.78 -1.07 -4.32
C PHE A 74 -2.30 -2.26 -5.16
N LEU A 75 -3.01 -2.58 -6.24
CA LEU A 75 -2.60 -3.61 -7.19
C LEU A 75 -1.25 -3.28 -7.82
N ALA A 76 -1.04 -2.03 -8.24
CA ALA A 76 0.24 -1.59 -8.79
C ALA A 76 1.39 -1.71 -7.77
N MET A 77 1.13 -1.41 -6.49
CA MET A 77 2.11 -1.62 -5.41
C MET A 77 2.46 -3.10 -5.22
N ILE A 78 1.46 -3.99 -5.23
CA ILE A 78 1.66 -5.45 -5.11
C ILE A 78 2.50 -5.96 -6.29
N ILE A 79 2.15 -5.57 -7.52
CA ILE A 79 2.86 -5.96 -8.74
C ILE A 79 4.31 -5.45 -8.71
N PHE A 80 4.54 -4.22 -8.23
CA PHE A 80 5.89 -3.69 -8.05
C PHE A 80 6.73 -4.58 -7.13
N CYS A 81 6.22 -4.97 -5.96
CA CYS A 81 6.92 -5.86 -5.05
C CYS A 81 7.17 -7.23 -5.67
N MET A 82 6.19 -7.83 -6.34
CA MET A 82 6.34 -9.12 -7.01
C MET A 82 7.43 -9.08 -8.09
N LYS A 83 7.48 -8.04 -8.92
CA LYS A 83 8.53 -7.86 -9.94
C LYS A 83 9.93 -7.70 -9.34
N ARG A 84 10.02 -7.12 -8.14
CA ARG A 84 11.26 -7.01 -7.35
C ARG A 84 11.58 -8.27 -6.54
N LYS A 85 10.73 -9.30 -6.60
CA LYS A 85 10.80 -10.51 -5.78
C LYS A 85 10.74 -10.23 -4.27
N TYR A 86 10.12 -9.12 -3.89
CA TYR A 86 9.81 -8.82 -2.50
C TYR A 86 8.56 -9.58 -2.07
N ARG A 87 8.56 -10.13 -0.84
CA ARG A 87 7.39 -10.84 -0.29
C ARG A 87 6.22 -9.90 0.05
N GLY A 88 6.52 -8.61 0.17
CA GLY A 88 5.57 -7.60 0.57
C GLY A 88 6.27 -6.29 0.88
N MET A 89 5.62 -5.48 1.69
CA MET A 89 6.10 -4.16 2.07
C MET A 89 5.66 -3.82 3.50
N TYR A 90 6.48 -3.05 4.19
CA TYR A 90 6.19 -2.55 5.53
C TYR A 90 5.68 -1.10 5.45
N ALA A 91 4.86 -0.70 6.40
CA ALA A 91 4.44 0.69 6.52
C ALA A 91 4.09 1.05 7.95
N VAL A 92 4.28 2.32 8.29
CA VAL A 92 3.66 2.95 9.46
C VAL A 92 2.45 3.73 8.99
N VAL A 93 1.28 3.42 9.53
CA VAL A 93 0.00 3.93 9.03
C VAL A 93 -0.90 4.41 10.16
N SER A 94 -1.74 5.40 9.87
CA SER A 94 -2.81 5.82 10.76
C SER A 94 -3.94 4.79 10.79
N ARG A 95 -4.83 4.89 11.79
CA ARG A 95 -6.07 4.10 11.85
C ARG A 95 -6.94 4.21 10.60
N GLY A 96 -7.04 5.41 10.02
CA GLY A 96 -7.82 5.64 8.80
C GLY A 96 -7.24 4.89 7.61
N MET A 97 -5.92 4.95 7.42
CA MET A 97 -5.26 4.24 6.32
C MET A 97 -5.32 2.72 6.50
N TYR A 98 -5.14 2.24 7.74
CA TYR A 98 -5.36 0.82 8.07
C TYR A 98 -6.77 0.35 7.68
N ALA A 99 -7.81 1.14 7.99
CA ALA A 99 -9.18 0.83 7.62
C ALA A 99 -9.36 0.78 6.09
N ILE A 100 -8.77 1.73 5.35
CA ILE A 100 -8.85 1.77 3.87
C ILE A 100 -8.30 0.47 3.26
N PHE A 101 -7.14 -0.01 3.70
CA PHE A 101 -6.57 -1.27 3.18
C PHE A 101 -7.47 -2.47 3.48
N ARG A 102 -8.01 -2.55 4.70
CA ARG A 102 -8.94 -3.61 5.11
C ARG A 102 -10.21 -3.59 4.26
N HIS A 103 -10.80 -2.42 4.02
CA HIS A 103 -11.96 -2.26 3.14
C HIS A 103 -11.67 -2.59 1.67
N ALA A 104 -10.41 -2.46 1.25
CA ALA A 104 -9.98 -2.89 -0.08
C ALA A 104 -9.77 -4.41 -0.19
N ASN A 105 -10.09 -5.19 0.85
CA ASN A 105 -9.82 -6.63 0.94
C ASN A 105 -8.33 -7.01 0.88
N TRP A 106 -7.43 -6.05 1.13
CA TRP A 106 -6.02 -6.36 1.32
C TRP A 106 -5.82 -6.94 2.72
N LYS A 107 -5.48 -8.23 2.78
CA LYS A 107 -5.13 -8.91 4.04
C LYS A 107 -3.78 -8.42 4.54
N ILE A 108 -3.82 -7.36 5.35
CA ILE A 108 -2.64 -6.79 6.00
C ILE A 108 -2.46 -7.37 7.41
N ASP A 109 -1.21 -7.52 7.82
CA ASP A 109 -0.83 -8.01 9.14
C ASP A 109 -0.41 -6.83 10.01
N VAL A 110 -1.01 -6.71 11.20
CA VAL A 110 -0.58 -5.72 12.19
C VAL A 110 0.55 -6.34 13.00
N ILE A 111 1.75 -5.81 12.83
CA ILE A 111 2.94 -6.25 13.58
C ILE A 111 2.86 -5.66 14.98
N GLN A 112 2.59 -4.35 15.05
CA GLN A 112 2.52 -3.64 16.32
C GLN A 112 1.64 -2.41 16.25
N LYS A 113 1.04 -2.05 17.39
CA LYS A 113 0.34 -0.78 17.61
C LYS A 113 1.25 0.15 18.41
N GLY A 114 1.24 1.42 18.05
CA GLY A 114 1.96 2.49 18.72
C GLY A 114 1.06 3.69 18.95
N VAL A 115 1.61 4.69 19.63
CA VAL A 115 0.96 5.99 19.86
C VAL A 115 1.90 7.06 19.34
N SER A 116 1.43 7.89 18.42
CA SER A 116 2.21 8.99 17.85
C SER A 116 2.46 10.11 18.85
N GLU A 117 3.29 11.08 18.48
CA GLU A 117 3.53 12.30 19.25
C GLU A 117 2.25 13.10 19.54
N LYS A 118 1.21 12.91 18.73
CA LYS A 118 -0.10 13.57 18.90
C LYS A 118 -1.08 12.78 19.76
N GLY A 119 -0.65 11.66 20.35
CA GLY A 119 -1.52 10.76 21.10
C GLY A 119 -2.43 9.91 20.20
N GLU A 120 -2.17 9.83 18.89
CA GLU A 120 -3.00 9.08 17.95
C GLU A 120 -2.49 7.65 17.77
N VAL A 121 -3.41 6.69 17.63
CA VAL A 121 -3.04 5.30 17.36
C VAL A 121 -2.47 5.16 15.96
N ILE A 122 -1.26 4.62 15.88
CA ILE A 122 -0.58 4.25 14.65
C ILE A 122 -0.27 2.76 14.63
N TYR A 123 -0.11 2.21 13.44
CA TYR A 123 0.11 0.78 13.22
C TYR A 123 1.37 0.60 12.40
N TYR A 124 2.27 -0.25 12.88
CA TYR A 124 3.30 -0.85 12.06
C TYR A 124 2.75 -2.13 11.44
N ILE A 125 2.69 -2.17 10.11
CA ILE A 125 2.00 -3.21 9.37
C ILE A 125 2.92 -3.86 8.34
N PHE A 126 2.63 -5.13 8.04
CA PHE A 126 3.12 -5.81 6.86
C PHE A 126 1.98 -5.96 5.85
N MET A 127 2.27 -5.63 4.60
CA MET A 127 1.36 -5.68 3.47
C MET A 127 1.89 -6.72 2.47
N PRO A 128 1.33 -7.95 2.46
CA PRO A 128 1.83 -9.02 1.60
C PRO A 128 1.60 -8.73 0.13
N ALA A 129 2.52 -9.21 -0.72
CA ALA A 129 2.46 -9.09 -2.16
C ALA A 129 2.52 -10.47 -2.82
N SER A 130 1.40 -10.91 -3.40
CA SER A 130 1.30 -12.17 -4.12
C SER A 130 0.15 -12.15 -5.12
N LYS A 131 0.12 -13.14 -6.02
CA LYS A 131 -1.00 -13.37 -6.95
C LYS A 131 -2.32 -13.60 -6.20
N SER A 132 -2.30 -14.35 -5.09
CA SER A 132 -3.50 -14.60 -4.29
C SER A 132 -4.06 -13.33 -3.65
N ILE A 133 -3.21 -12.38 -3.26
CA ILE A 133 -3.66 -11.07 -2.74
C ILE A 133 -4.32 -10.23 -3.85
N ILE A 134 -3.75 -10.23 -5.07
CA ILE A 134 -4.36 -9.57 -6.24
C ILE A 134 -5.77 -10.13 -6.49
N GLU A 135 -5.90 -11.46 -6.50
CA GLU A 135 -7.18 -12.14 -6.69
C GLU A 135 -8.17 -11.81 -5.57
N ASP A 136 -7.73 -11.80 -4.31
CA ASP A 136 -8.57 -11.42 -3.17
C ASP A 136 -9.11 -9.98 -3.31
N ILE A 137 -8.28 -9.02 -3.72
CA ILE A 137 -8.70 -7.62 -3.91
C ILE A 137 -9.74 -7.51 -5.03
N ILE A 138 -9.56 -8.23 -6.13
CA ILE A 138 -10.44 -8.14 -7.30
C ILE A 138 -11.74 -8.93 -7.12
N VAL A 139 -11.66 -10.21 -6.73
CA VAL A 139 -12.83 -11.11 -6.66
C VAL A 139 -13.81 -10.67 -5.58
N LYS A 140 -13.29 -10.17 -4.44
CA LYS A 140 -14.13 -9.68 -3.34
C LYS A 140 -14.63 -8.26 -3.60
N ASP A 141 -14.17 -7.59 -4.65
CA ASP A 141 -14.79 -6.35 -5.09
C ASP A 141 -16.07 -6.65 -5.85
N LYS A 142 -17.21 -6.47 -5.18
CA LYS A 142 -18.54 -6.65 -5.79
C LYS A 142 -19.01 -5.41 -6.55
N ALA A 143 -18.32 -4.28 -6.40
CA ALA A 143 -18.78 -2.98 -6.92
C ALA A 143 -18.08 -2.55 -8.21
N SER A 144 -17.00 -3.22 -8.62
CA SER A 144 -16.24 -2.83 -9.81
C SER A 144 -16.18 -3.96 -10.83
N ASP A 145 -16.98 -3.82 -11.88
CA ASP A 145 -16.90 -4.66 -13.08
C ASP A 145 -15.56 -4.45 -13.81
N TRP A 146 -15.09 -3.20 -13.84
CA TRP A 146 -13.80 -2.82 -14.44
C TRP A 146 -12.62 -3.64 -13.88
N LEU A 147 -12.52 -3.83 -12.55
CA LEU A 147 -11.43 -4.62 -11.97
C LEU A 147 -11.51 -6.10 -12.36
N ARG A 148 -12.72 -6.63 -12.53
CA ARG A 148 -12.93 -8.03 -12.93
C ARG A 148 -12.55 -8.24 -14.39
N GLU A 149 -12.89 -7.29 -15.25
CA GLU A 149 -12.47 -7.26 -16.66
C GLU A 149 -10.94 -7.17 -16.80
N MET A 150 -10.27 -6.50 -15.87
CA MET A 150 -8.80 -6.40 -15.85
C MET A 150 -8.08 -7.65 -15.32
N LEU A 151 -8.76 -8.52 -14.58
CA LEU A 151 -8.15 -9.71 -13.96
C LEU A 151 -7.38 -10.62 -14.95
N PRO A 152 -7.91 -10.96 -16.15
CA PRO A 152 -7.19 -11.80 -17.11
C PRO A 152 -5.86 -11.18 -17.53
N HIS A 153 -5.82 -9.86 -17.77
CA HIS A 153 -4.61 -9.15 -18.16
C HIS A 153 -3.56 -9.15 -17.04
N LEU A 154 -4.00 -9.07 -15.78
CA LEU A 154 -3.12 -9.07 -14.62
C LEU A 154 -2.51 -10.45 -14.31
N ARG A 155 -3.13 -11.56 -14.75
CA ARG A 155 -2.59 -12.92 -14.53
C ARG A 155 -1.29 -13.20 -15.29
N HIS A 156 -1.05 -12.45 -16.36
CA HIS A 156 0.12 -12.57 -17.23
C HIS A 156 1.31 -11.70 -16.80
N LEU A 157 1.16 -10.93 -15.71
CA LEU A 157 2.23 -10.15 -15.07
C LEU A 157 2.92 -10.95 -13.95
#